data_AF-A0A951DPV2-F1
#
_entry.id   AF-A0A951DPV2-F1
#
_cell.length_a   1.000
_cell.length_b   1.000
_cell.length_c   1.000
_cell.angle_alpha   90.00
_cell.angle_beta   90.00
_cell.angle_gamma   90.00
#
_symmetry.space_group_name_H-M   'P 1'
#
loop_
_entity.id
_entity.type
_entity.pdbx_description
1 polymer ?
#
loop_
_entity_poly.entity_id
_entity_poly.type
_entity_poly.pdbx_seq_one_letter_code
_entity_poly.pdbx_strand_id
1 'polypeptide(L)'
;MRLALTLGLALLTTCWMYCWSVLIGLWAVPTDPRPLLSSPSILLVVLCGALVIHATARRLGRRRRTQLVLALCALAIVLLVVSVDHQLTPTDVLMDLAIVLGNPTPPALAFAVGLFLWWRGVQIGIQTPTFSDVDAAFRWGIGLLAVFGLILGLTTRPSLLPSLESTTTPFVVGFFFVALLTLALARLESLRTRTRALAVNGQWLAWLAAVAALTILIALFIAQLVSFDTLREIVQPLFNLIGLVIVFAIYVIVVPLAF
;
A
#
# COMPACT_ATOMS: atom_id res chain seq x y z
N MET A 1 -4.59 -3.05 -23.22
CA MET A 1 -5.07 -2.03 -22.26
C MET A 1 -5.48 -2.64 -20.93
N ARG A 2 -6.38 -3.63 -20.90
CA ARG A 2 -6.78 -4.33 -19.65
C ARG A 2 -5.61 -4.80 -18.78
N LEU A 3 -4.62 -5.49 -19.37
CA LEU A 3 -3.43 -5.95 -18.64
C LEU A 3 -2.61 -4.79 -18.03
N ALA A 4 -2.53 -3.65 -18.72
CA ALA A 4 -1.83 -2.47 -18.22
C ALA A 4 -2.55 -1.85 -17.02
N LEU A 5 -3.89 -1.83 -17.02
CA LEU A 5 -4.69 -1.36 -15.89
C LEU A 5 -4.57 -2.30 -14.68
N THR A 6 -4.61 -3.62 -14.90
CA THR A 6 -4.42 -4.59 -13.82
C THR A 6 -3.02 -4.52 -13.24
N LEU A 7 -2.00 -4.31 -14.09
CA LEU A 7 -0.62 -4.10 -13.64
C LEU A 7 -0.49 -2.79 -12.86
N GLY A 8 -1.11 -1.71 -13.33
CA GLY A 8 -1.13 -0.42 -12.64
C GLY A 8 -1.78 -0.51 -11.26
N LEU A 9 -2.93 -1.18 -11.13
CA LEU A 9 -3.59 -1.44 -9.85
C LEU A 9 -2.76 -2.33 -8.92
N ALA A 10 -2.08 -3.34 -9.47
CA ALA A 10 -1.19 -4.20 -8.69
C ALA A 10 0.01 -3.39 -8.15
N LEU A 11 0.68 -2.61 -9.00
CA LEU A 11 1.79 -1.73 -8.62
C LEU A 11 1.35 -0.69 -7.58
N LEU A 12 0.18 -0.07 -7.75
CA LEU A 12 -0.39 0.83 -6.74
C LEU A 12 -0.52 0.15 -5.39
N THR A 13 -1.06 -1.08 -5.40
CA THR A 13 -1.24 -1.87 -4.18
C THR A 13 0.10 -2.21 -3.54
N THR A 14 1.11 -2.57 -4.34
CA THR A 14 2.47 -2.82 -3.88
C THR A 14 3.07 -1.59 -3.21
N CYS A 15 2.96 -0.41 -3.82
CA CYS A 15 3.58 0.81 -3.33
C CYS A 15 3.07 1.22 -1.94
N TRP A 16 1.75 1.29 -1.74
CA TRP A 16 1.23 1.65 -0.42
C TRP A 16 1.42 0.52 0.58
N MET A 17 1.24 -0.75 0.19
CA MET A 17 1.40 -1.86 1.13
C MET A 17 2.85 -2.01 1.61
N TYR A 18 3.84 -1.70 0.78
CA TYR A 18 5.24 -1.73 1.22
C TYR A 18 5.49 -0.76 2.39
N CYS A 19 4.90 0.43 2.38
CA CYS A 19 5.01 1.37 3.49
C CYS A 19 4.45 0.76 4.79
N TRP A 20 3.29 0.09 4.69
CA TRP A 20 2.68 -0.61 5.82
C TRP A 20 3.50 -1.84 6.26
N SER A 21 4.13 -2.57 5.34
CA SER A 21 4.96 -3.73 5.69
C SER A 21 6.22 -3.32 6.48
N VAL A 22 6.80 -2.16 6.15
CA VAL A 22 7.89 -1.55 6.93
C VAL A 22 7.40 -1.14 8.32
N LEU A 23 6.25 -0.48 8.43
CA LEU A 23 5.70 -0.03 9.71
C LEU A 23 5.38 -1.20 10.66
N ILE A 24 4.71 -2.23 10.15
CA ILE A 24 4.37 -3.41 10.95
C ILE A 24 5.64 -4.20 11.31
N GLY A 25 6.62 -4.26 10.41
CA GLY A 25 7.92 -4.87 10.67
C GLY A 25 8.67 -4.18 11.82
N LEU A 26 8.66 -2.85 11.84
CA LEU A 26 9.22 -2.04 12.94
C LEU A 26 8.56 -2.35 14.29
N TRP A 27 7.24 -2.56 14.31
CA TRP A 27 6.53 -2.90 15.54
C TRP A 27 6.77 -4.33 16.00
N ALA A 28 6.95 -5.26 15.06
CA ALA A 28 7.21 -6.66 15.37
C ALA A 28 8.64 -6.86 15.90
N VAL A 29 9.64 -6.18 15.32
CA VAL A 29 11.05 -6.27 15.73
C VAL A 29 11.66 -4.86 15.78
N PRO A 30 11.54 -4.15 16.92
CA PRO A 30 12.03 -2.78 17.05
C PRO A 30 13.55 -2.62 16.86
N THR A 31 14.31 -3.71 17.00
CA THR A 31 15.77 -3.73 16.89
C THR A 31 16.28 -3.81 15.45
N ASP A 32 15.48 -4.29 14.50
CA ASP A 32 15.90 -4.47 13.10
C ASP A 32 14.72 -4.10 12.17
N PRO A 33 14.61 -2.82 11.78
CA PRO A 33 13.48 -2.31 10.99
C PRO A 33 13.59 -2.81 9.54
N ARG A 34 13.18 -4.06 9.31
CA ARG A 34 13.04 -4.65 7.99
C ARG A 34 11.58 -4.73 7.59
N PRO A 35 11.26 -4.55 6.29
CA PRO A 35 9.91 -4.81 5.80
C PRO A 35 9.53 -6.27 6.04
N LEU A 36 8.29 -6.53 6.49
CA LEU A 36 7.77 -7.89 6.67
C LEU A 36 7.81 -8.72 5.37
N LEU A 37 7.58 -8.07 4.24
CA LEU A 37 7.62 -8.67 2.92
C LEU A 37 8.40 -7.75 2.00
N SER A 38 9.28 -8.34 1.19
CA SER A 38 10.04 -7.60 0.20
C SER A 38 9.10 -7.04 -0.89
N SER A 39 9.47 -5.91 -1.50
CA SER A 39 8.73 -5.32 -2.62
C SER A 39 8.40 -6.32 -3.76
N PRO A 40 9.38 -7.11 -4.27
CA PRO A 40 9.08 -8.09 -5.32
C PRO A 40 8.12 -9.18 -4.85
N SER A 41 8.22 -9.61 -3.59
CA SER A 41 7.30 -10.58 -2.99
C SER A 41 5.86 -10.06 -2.93
N ILE A 42 5.66 -8.81 -2.50
CA ILE A 42 4.34 -8.16 -2.49
C ILE A 42 3.76 -8.10 -3.92
N LEU A 43 4.55 -7.66 -4.90
CA LEU A 43 4.12 -7.59 -6.30
C LEU A 43 3.76 -8.97 -6.86
N LEU A 44 4.60 -9.98 -6.58
CA LEU A 44 4.40 -11.35 -7.03
C LEU A 44 3.08 -11.92 -6.48
N VAL A 45 2.83 -11.77 -5.17
CA VAL A 45 1.59 -12.28 -4.54
C VAL A 45 0.34 -11.64 -5.18
N VAL A 46 0.36 -10.32 -5.38
CA VAL A 46 -0.78 -9.59 -5.98
C VAL A 46 -1.00 -10.01 -7.44
N LEU A 47 0.07 -10.07 -8.24
CA LEU A 47 -0.02 -10.45 -9.65
C LEU A 47 -0.43 -11.91 -9.82
N CYS A 48 0.12 -12.83 -9.02
CA CYS A 48 -0.28 -14.23 -9.04
C CYS A 48 -1.76 -14.37 -8.70
N GLY A 49 -2.27 -13.70 -7.67
CA GLY A 49 -3.70 -13.70 -7.35
C GLY A 49 -4.57 -13.26 -8.52
N ALA A 50 -4.18 -12.17 -9.20
CA ALA A 50 -4.89 -11.65 -10.38
C ALA A 50 -4.80 -12.59 -11.61
N LEU A 51 -3.65 -13.23 -11.83
CA LEU A 51 -3.43 -14.15 -12.96
C LEU A 51 -4.15 -15.49 -12.75
N VAL A 52 -4.11 -16.04 -11.53
CA VAL A 52 -4.80 -17.30 -11.20
C VAL A 52 -6.30 -17.14 -11.40
N ILE A 53 -6.89 -16.02 -10.97
CA ILE A 53 -8.32 -15.81 -11.19
C ILE A 53 -8.66 -15.62 -12.68
N HIS A 54 -7.84 -14.92 -13.46
CA HIS A 54 -8.04 -14.82 -14.91
C HIS A 54 -7.95 -16.17 -15.63
N ALA A 55 -7.00 -17.03 -15.21
CA ALA A 55 -6.84 -18.36 -15.77
C ALA A 55 -8.01 -19.29 -15.41
N THR A 56 -8.46 -19.23 -14.15
CA THR A 56 -9.53 -20.10 -13.63
C THR A 56 -10.92 -19.64 -14.06
N ALA A 57 -11.20 -18.34 -14.09
CA ALA A 57 -12.49 -17.79 -14.52
C ALA A 57 -12.84 -18.16 -15.98
N ARG A 58 -11.82 -18.37 -16.83
CA ARG A 58 -12.02 -18.85 -18.21
C ARG A 58 -12.40 -20.32 -18.32
N ARG A 59 -11.98 -21.15 -17.36
CA ARG A 59 -12.07 -22.62 -17.49
C ARG A 59 -13.10 -23.26 -16.57
N LEU A 60 -13.21 -22.75 -15.35
CA LEU A 60 -14.06 -23.32 -14.32
C LEU A 60 -15.13 -22.29 -13.98
N GLY A 61 -16.36 -22.54 -14.44
CA GLY A 61 -17.52 -21.80 -13.97
C GLY A 61 -17.65 -21.81 -12.43
N ARG A 62 -18.66 -21.11 -11.91
CA ARG A 62 -18.86 -20.72 -10.49
C ARG A 62 -19.10 -21.88 -9.49
N ARG A 63 -18.29 -22.94 -9.52
CA ARG A 63 -18.39 -24.12 -8.64
C ARG A 63 -17.53 -23.97 -7.38
N ARG A 64 -17.97 -24.57 -6.26
CA ARG A 64 -17.21 -24.68 -4.99
C ARG A 64 -15.75 -25.14 -5.17
N ARG A 65 -15.49 -25.99 -6.18
CA ARG A 65 -14.13 -26.45 -6.51
C ARG A 65 -13.17 -25.30 -6.84
N THR A 66 -13.63 -24.25 -7.51
CA THR A 66 -12.78 -23.09 -7.85
C THR A 66 -12.34 -22.35 -6.60
N GLN A 67 -13.21 -22.22 -5.59
CA GLN A 67 -12.86 -21.58 -4.32
C GLN A 67 -11.80 -22.37 -3.56
N LEU A 68 -11.92 -23.71 -3.52
CA LEU A 68 -10.90 -24.56 -2.88
C LEU A 68 -9.56 -24.47 -3.61
N VAL A 69 -9.55 -24.49 -4.95
CA VAL A 69 -8.32 -24.32 -5.74
C VAL A 69 -7.69 -22.96 -5.47
N LEU A 70 -8.48 -21.87 -5.44
CA LEU A 70 -7.98 -20.53 -5.14
C LEU A 70 -7.40 -20.43 -3.73
N ALA A 71 -8.05 -21.05 -2.73
CA ALA A 71 -7.56 -21.07 -1.36
C ALA A 71 -6.26 -21.88 -1.21
N LEU A 72 -6.17 -23.03 -1.86
CA LEU A 72 -4.96 -23.85 -1.86
C LEU A 72 -3.80 -23.15 -2.59
N CYS A 73 -4.07 -22.51 -3.73
CA CYS A 73 -3.06 -21.69 -4.42
C CYS A 73 -2.62 -20.50 -3.57
N ALA A 74 -3.54 -19.84 -2.87
CA ALA A 74 -3.23 -18.75 -1.94
C ALA A 74 -2.25 -19.24 -0.89
N LEU A 75 -2.59 -20.33 -0.21
CA LEU A 75 -1.80 -20.91 0.86
C LEU A 75 -0.41 -21.28 0.36
N ALA A 76 -0.32 -22.00 -0.77
CA ALA A 76 0.95 -22.44 -1.34
C ALA A 76 1.86 -21.26 -1.74
N ILE A 77 1.31 -20.24 -2.41
CA ILE A 77 2.09 -19.09 -2.89
C ILE A 77 2.53 -18.22 -1.72
N VAL A 78 1.65 -17.95 -0.76
CA VAL A 78 2.00 -17.14 0.42
C VAL A 78 3.02 -17.86 1.30
N LEU A 79 2.86 -19.17 1.54
CA LEU A 79 3.86 -19.96 2.27
C LEU A 79 5.22 -19.90 1.58
N LEU A 80 5.26 -20.12 0.26
CA LEU A 80 6.50 -20.07 -0.52
C LEU A 80 7.17 -18.69 -0.42
N VAL A 81 6.41 -17.61 -0.60
CA VAL A 81 6.92 -16.24 -0.53
C VAL A 81 7.48 -15.91 0.87
N VAL A 82 6.74 -16.24 1.93
CA VAL A 82 7.19 -16.00 3.31
C VAL A 82 8.43 -16.83 3.64
N SER A 83 8.46 -18.11 3.20
CA SER A 83 9.60 -19.00 3.40
C SER A 83 10.88 -18.48 2.75
N VAL A 84 10.77 -17.89 1.54
CA VAL A 84 11.91 -17.30 0.83
C VAL A 84 12.36 -16.00 1.49
N ASP A 85 11.44 -15.10 1.82
CA ASP A 85 11.78 -13.79 2.43
C ASP A 85 12.43 -13.96 3.83
N HIS A 86 12.03 -14.97 4.61
CA HIS A 86 12.54 -15.23 5.96
C HIS A 86 13.58 -16.34 6.04
N GLN A 87 13.94 -16.98 4.92
CA GLN A 87 14.85 -18.13 4.86
C GLN A 87 14.43 -19.30 5.78
N LEU A 88 13.12 -19.53 5.88
CA LEU A 88 12.50 -20.58 6.70
C LEU A 88 12.05 -21.74 5.80
N THR A 89 11.87 -22.93 6.37
CA THR A 89 11.15 -23.99 5.64
C THR A 89 9.63 -23.74 5.71
N PRO A 90 8.84 -24.19 4.72
CA PRO A 90 7.38 -24.06 4.78
C PRO A 90 6.75 -24.69 6.02
N THR A 91 7.38 -25.74 6.57
CA THR A 91 6.96 -26.39 7.81
C THR A 91 7.19 -25.52 9.04
N ASP A 92 8.28 -24.75 9.08
CA ASP A 92 8.56 -23.82 10.18
C ASP A 92 7.51 -22.71 10.22
N VAL A 93 7.14 -22.16 9.06
CA VAL A 93 6.10 -21.13 8.95
C VAL A 93 4.74 -21.65 9.47
N LEU A 94 4.40 -22.90 9.17
CA LEU A 94 3.16 -23.53 9.68
C LEU A 94 3.20 -23.77 11.19
N MET A 95 4.37 -24.12 11.73
CA MET A 95 4.55 -24.28 13.17
C MET A 95 4.45 -22.94 13.89
N ASP A 96 5.09 -21.89 13.35
CA ASP A 96 4.99 -20.52 13.86
C ASP A 96 3.54 -20.04 13.85
N LEU A 97 2.79 -20.34 12.79
CA LEU A 97 1.35 -20.03 12.67
C LEU A 97 0.51 -20.64 13.80
N ALA A 98 0.84 -21.83 14.27
CA ALA A 98 0.15 -22.48 15.39
C ALA A 98 0.41 -21.76 16.73
N ILE A 99 1.55 -21.10 16.86
CA ILE A 99 2.00 -20.39 18.08
C ILE A 99 1.44 -18.96 18.15
N VAL A 100 0.92 -18.42 17.03
CA VAL A 100 0.41 -17.03 16.90
C VAL A 100 -0.68 -16.66 17.90
N LEU A 101 -1.42 -17.63 18.42
CA LEU A 101 -2.48 -17.36 19.40
C LEU A 101 -1.98 -16.70 20.70
N GLY A 102 -0.66 -16.65 20.96
CA GLY A 102 -0.09 -15.98 22.14
C GLY A 102 0.92 -14.86 21.87
N ASN A 103 1.68 -14.91 20.76
CA ASN A 103 2.72 -13.92 20.46
C ASN A 103 2.87 -13.73 18.94
N PRO A 104 2.57 -12.55 18.37
CA PRO A 104 2.65 -12.33 16.93
C PRO A 104 4.12 -12.30 16.47
N THR A 105 4.58 -13.40 15.88
CA THR A 105 5.91 -13.49 15.27
C THR A 105 5.94 -12.78 13.90
N PRO A 106 7.10 -12.26 13.45
CA PRO A 106 7.21 -11.61 12.14
C PRO A 106 6.78 -12.50 10.95
N PRO A 107 7.15 -13.79 10.86
CA PRO A 107 6.69 -14.67 9.78
C PRO A 107 5.17 -14.84 9.75
N ALA A 108 4.53 -14.89 10.92
CA ALA A 108 3.08 -14.98 11.01
C ALA A 108 2.37 -13.70 10.54
N LEU A 109 2.90 -12.53 10.91
CA LEU A 109 2.41 -11.24 10.41
C LEU A 109 2.62 -11.12 8.90
N ALA A 110 3.78 -11.53 8.39
CA ALA A 110 4.07 -11.58 6.96
C ALA A 110 3.11 -12.51 6.21
N PHE A 111 2.78 -13.66 6.79
CA PHE A 111 1.79 -14.59 6.24
C PHE A 111 0.38 -13.98 6.20
N ALA A 112 -0.04 -13.29 7.27
CA ALA A 112 -1.33 -12.60 7.32
C ALA A 112 -1.42 -11.48 6.25
N VAL A 113 -0.36 -10.67 6.12
CA VAL A 113 -0.26 -9.64 5.07
C VAL A 113 -0.26 -10.28 3.68
N GLY A 114 0.43 -11.40 3.49
CA GLY A 114 0.44 -12.16 2.24
C GLY A 114 -0.94 -12.69 1.85
N LEU A 115 -1.72 -13.23 2.80
CA LEU A 115 -3.11 -13.64 2.55
C LEU A 115 -4.01 -12.46 2.19
N PHE A 116 -3.86 -11.32 2.87
CA PHE A 116 -4.58 -10.10 2.51
C PHE A 116 -4.23 -9.63 1.10
N LEU A 117 -2.94 -9.62 0.74
CA LEU A 117 -2.45 -9.28 -0.60
C LEU A 117 -2.97 -10.23 -1.67
N TRP A 118 -3.03 -11.53 -1.37
CA TRP A 118 -3.64 -12.51 -2.26
C TRP A 118 -5.12 -12.19 -2.51
N TRP A 119 -5.88 -11.94 -1.44
CA TRP A 119 -7.29 -11.56 -1.55
C TRP A 119 -7.46 -10.30 -2.41
N ARG A 120 -6.63 -9.27 -2.20
CA ARG A 120 -6.61 -8.06 -3.04
C ARG A 120 -6.28 -8.38 -4.50
N GLY A 121 -5.29 -9.21 -4.78
CA GLY A 121 -4.93 -9.66 -6.13
C GLY A 121 -6.09 -10.38 -6.82
N VAL A 122 -6.79 -11.26 -6.09
CA VAL A 122 -8.01 -11.92 -6.60
C VAL A 122 -9.09 -10.89 -6.93
N GLN A 123 -9.37 -9.91 -6.07
CA GLN A 123 -10.36 -8.86 -6.37
C GLN A 123 -10.01 -8.08 -7.64
N ILE A 124 -8.72 -7.75 -7.83
CA ILE A 124 -8.23 -7.06 -9.03
C ILE A 124 -8.47 -7.90 -10.30
N GLY A 125 -8.32 -9.22 -10.24
CA GLY A 125 -8.52 -10.08 -11.41
C GLY A 125 -9.97 -10.55 -11.64
N ILE A 126 -10.88 -10.41 -10.67
CA ILE A 126 -12.31 -10.71 -10.87
C ILE A 126 -12.96 -9.66 -11.77
N GLN A 127 -12.62 -8.39 -11.57
CA GLN A 127 -13.31 -7.26 -12.19
C GLN A 127 -12.50 -6.73 -13.37
N THR A 128 -13.17 -6.33 -14.45
CA THR A 128 -12.52 -5.53 -15.49
C THR A 128 -12.32 -4.12 -14.94
N PRO A 129 -11.08 -3.63 -14.77
CA PRO A 129 -10.84 -2.34 -14.14
C PRO A 129 -11.52 -1.21 -14.91
N THR A 130 -12.36 -0.45 -14.23
CA THR A 130 -12.97 0.76 -14.75
C THR A 130 -12.27 2.00 -14.21
N PHE A 131 -12.55 3.17 -14.79
CA PHE A 131 -12.02 4.44 -14.29
C PHE A 131 -12.40 4.69 -12.82
N SER A 132 -13.65 4.37 -12.42
CA SER A 132 -14.09 4.52 -11.03
C SER A 132 -13.31 3.63 -10.06
N ASP A 133 -12.92 2.42 -10.48
CA ASP A 133 -12.16 1.51 -9.62
C ASP A 133 -10.73 2.03 -9.38
N VAL A 134 -10.11 2.60 -10.42
CA VAL A 134 -8.77 3.21 -10.33
C VAL A 134 -8.82 4.48 -9.48
N ASP A 135 -9.83 5.32 -9.66
CA ASP A 135 -10.03 6.52 -8.82
C ASP A 135 -10.27 6.16 -7.36
N ALA A 136 -11.13 5.18 -7.08
CA ALA A 136 -11.36 4.69 -5.73
C ALA A 136 -10.08 4.12 -5.11
N ALA A 137 -9.30 3.33 -5.85
CA ALA A 137 -8.03 2.79 -5.39
C ALA A 137 -6.99 3.89 -5.11
N PHE A 138 -6.95 4.92 -5.94
CA PHE A 138 -6.08 6.09 -5.74
C PHE A 138 -6.45 6.85 -4.46
N ARG A 139 -7.73 7.20 -4.28
CA ARG A 139 -8.22 7.92 -3.11
C ARG A 139 -8.01 7.12 -1.82
N TRP A 140 -8.26 5.82 -1.87
CA TRP A 140 -8.01 4.92 -0.74
C TRP A 140 -6.52 4.83 -0.41
N GLY A 141 -5.67 4.70 -1.42
CA GLY A 141 -4.22 4.67 -1.25
C GLY A 141 -3.67 5.97 -0.66
N ILE A 142 -4.17 7.14 -1.08
CA ILE A 142 -3.83 8.43 -0.45
C ILE A 142 -4.24 8.42 1.03
N GLY A 143 -5.46 8.00 1.34
CA GLY A 143 -5.93 7.92 2.73
C GLY A 143 -5.04 7.04 3.59
N LEU A 144 -4.68 5.85 3.09
CA LEU A 144 -3.77 4.93 3.79
C LEU A 144 -2.35 5.47 3.92
N LEU A 145 -1.82 6.17 2.92
CA LEU A 145 -0.50 6.80 3.00
C LEU A 145 -0.48 7.99 3.97
N ALA A 146 -1.56 8.77 4.02
CA ALA A 146 -1.72 9.85 4.99
C ALA A 146 -1.80 9.31 6.42
N VAL A 147 -2.59 8.24 6.65
CA VAL A 147 -2.65 7.56 7.94
C VAL A 147 -1.29 6.95 8.30
N PHE A 148 -0.60 6.33 7.34
CA PHE A 148 0.77 5.85 7.54
C PHE A 148 1.71 6.96 8.00
N GLY A 149 1.73 8.11 7.31
CA GLY A 149 2.57 9.25 7.69
C GLY A 149 2.24 9.81 9.07
N LEU A 150 0.95 9.87 9.42
CA LEU A 150 0.49 10.28 10.75
C LEU A 150 0.95 9.30 11.84
N ILE A 151 0.77 8.00 11.64
CA ILE A 151 1.22 6.98 12.60
C ILE A 151 2.75 7.01 12.74
N LEU A 152 3.46 7.14 11.62
CA LEU A 152 4.91 7.25 11.59
C LEU A 152 5.38 8.44 12.45
N GLY A 153 4.78 9.62 12.26
CA GLY A 153 5.11 10.83 13.02
C GLY A 153 4.77 10.76 14.51
N LEU A 154 3.72 10.02 14.89
CA LEU A 154 3.28 9.91 16.29
C LEU A 154 4.01 8.82 17.09
N THR A 155 4.39 7.72 16.45
CA THR A 155 4.88 6.51 17.14
C THR A 155 6.39 6.30 17.02
N THR A 156 7.04 6.92 16.03
CA THR A 156 8.44 6.63 15.72
C THR A 156 9.38 7.58 16.46
N ARG A 157 10.47 7.01 16.99
CA ARG A 157 11.55 7.80 17.61
C ARG A 157 12.24 8.66 16.54
N PRO A 158 12.62 9.92 16.86
CA PRO A 158 13.28 10.81 15.90
C PRO A 158 14.55 10.23 15.26
N SER A 159 15.28 9.36 15.97
CA SER A 159 16.49 8.71 15.45
C SER A 159 16.23 7.67 14.36
N LEU A 160 15.02 7.12 14.27
CA LEU A 160 14.62 6.10 13.29
C LEU A 160 13.88 6.69 12.08
N LEU A 161 13.45 7.94 12.15
CA LEU A 161 12.72 8.59 11.05
C LEU A 161 13.53 8.64 9.74
N PRO A 162 14.82 9.04 9.71
CA PRO A 162 15.54 9.17 8.43
C PRO A 162 15.72 7.84 7.69
N SER A 163 15.90 6.72 8.41
CA SER A 163 16.03 5.39 7.79
C SER A 163 14.70 4.88 7.24
N LEU A 164 13.59 5.14 7.94
CA LEU A 164 12.25 4.77 7.47
C LEU A 164 11.80 5.64 6.30
N GLU A 165 12.07 6.94 6.35
CA GLU A 165 11.78 7.88 5.27
C GLU A 165 12.55 7.52 4.01
N SER A 166 13.87 7.27 4.10
CA SER A 166 14.67 6.87 2.93
C SER A 166 14.19 5.55 2.29
N THR A 167 13.69 4.62 3.10
CA THR A 167 13.18 3.32 2.63
C THR A 167 11.78 3.44 2.00
N THR A 168 10.89 4.28 2.54
CA THR A 168 9.49 4.37 2.11
C THR A 168 9.22 5.46 1.08
N THR A 169 10.00 6.54 1.06
CA THR A 169 9.83 7.67 0.10
C THR A 169 9.79 7.22 -1.36
N PRO A 170 10.67 6.32 -1.85
CA PRO A 170 10.61 5.87 -3.24
C PRO A 170 9.28 5.19 -3.58
N PHE A 171 8.66 4.50 -2.62
CA PHE A 171 7.37 3.82 -2.80
C PHE A 171 6.19 4.80 -2.77
N VAL A 172 6.25 5.85 -1.94
CA VAL A 172 5.26 6.93 -1.97
C VAL A 172 5.31 7.68 -3.31
N VAL A 173 6.52 8.03 -3.77
CA VAL A 173 6.73 8.66 -5.09
C VAL A 173 6.26 7.73 -6.21
N GLY A 174 6.63 6.46 -6.15
CA GLY A 174 6.19 5.43 -7.09
C GLY A 174 4.67 5.26 -7.10
N PHE A 175 4.02 5.32 -5.94
CA PHE A 175 2.56 5.28 -5.82
C PHE A 175 1.90 6.40 -6.64
N PHE A 176 2.32 7.65 -6.44
CA PHE A 176 1.75 8.78 -7.18
C PHE A 176 2.03 8.69 -8.68
N PHE A 177 3.23 8.24 -9.07
CA PHE A 177 3.60 8.06 -10.48
C PHE A 177 2.70 7.02 -11.16
N VAL A 178 2.63 5.83 -10.57
CA VAL A 178 1.79 4.75 -11.09
C VAL A 178 0.31 5.15 -11.05
N ALA A 179 -0.13 5.92 -10.05
CA ALA A 179 -1.52 6.36 -9.94
C ALA A 179 -1.92 7.28 -11.09
N LEU A 180 -1.14 8.33 -11.33
CA LEU A 180 -1.40 9.28 -12.41
C LEU A 180 -1.38 8.59 -13.76
N LEU A 181 -0.41 7.69 -13.98
CA LEU A 181 -0.32 6.92 -15.22
C LEU A 181 -1.54 6.00 -15.38
N THR A 182 -1.94 5.27 -14.33
CA THR A 182 -3.07 4.34 -14.37
C THR A 182 -4.40 5.08 -14.53
N LEU A 183 -4.58 6.24 -13.89
CA LEU A 183 -5.75 7.10 -14.05
C LEU A 183 -5.87 7.63 -15.48
N ALA A 184 -4.77 8.12 -16.06
CA ALA A 184 -4.75 8.61 -17.43
C ALA A 184 -5.07 7.50 -18.43
N LEU A 185 -4.51 6.29 -18.22
CA LEU A 185 -4.84 5.10 -19.01
C LEU A 185 -6.31 4.70 -18.86
N ALA A 186 -6.84 4.70 -17.64
CA ALA A 186 -8.24 4.34 -17.40
C ALA A 186 -9.18 5.36 -18.05
N ARG A 187 -8.82 6.65 -18.04
CA ARG A 187 -9.58 7.71 -18.69
C ARG A 187 -9.57 7.55 -20.21
N LEU A 188 -8.43 7.22 -20.80
CA LEU A 188 -8.37 6.90 -22.23
C LEU A 188 -9.23 5.69 -22.61
N GLU A 189 -9.17 4.61 -21.84
CA GLU A 189 -10.01 3.43 -22.12
C GLU A 189 -11.49 3.82 -22.08
N SER A 190 -11.88 4.67 -21.12
CA SER A 190 -13.24 5.22 -21.03
C SER A 190 -13.63 6.13 -22.20
N LEU A 191 -12.69 6.83 -22.85
CA LEU A 191 -12.97 7.64 -24.04
C LEU A 191 -13.02 6.77 -25.29
N ARG A 192 -12.13 5.79 -25.39
CA ARG A 192 -12.06 4.85 -26.52
C ARG A 192 -13.34 4.05 -26.68
N THR A 193 -13.97 3.62 -25.59
CA THR A 193 -15.27 2.92 -25.64
C THR A 193 -16.39 3.80 -26.20
N ARG A 194 -16.28 5.14 -26.09
CA ARG A 194 -17.26 6.09 -26.64
C ARG A 194 -16.98 6.46 -28.10
N THR A 195 -15.72 6.66 -28.49
CA THR A 195 -15.38 7.24 -29.81
C THR A 195 -14.80 6.26 -30.83
N ARG A 196 -14.51 5.00 -30.46
CA ARG A 196 -13.94 3.91 -31.29
C ARG A 196 -12.61 4.20 -32.03
N ALA A 197 -12.12 5.44 -32.07
CA ALA A 197 -11.07 5.87 -33.02
C ALA A 197 -9.64 6.03 -32.42
N LEU A 198 -9.47 6.04 -31.11
CA LEU A 198 -8.16 6.29 -30.50
C LEU A 198 -7.37 5.00 -30.33
N ALA A 199 -6.40 4.79 -31.23
CA ALA A 199 -5.33 3.81 -31.02
C ALA A 199 -4.27 4.41 -30.08
N VAL A 200 -3.97 3.70 -28.99
CA VAL A 200 -2.89 4.12 -28.08
C VAL A 200 -1.55 3.85 -28.75
N ASN A 201 -0.89 4.91 -29.21
CA ASN A 201 0.47 4.84 -29.72
C ASN A 201 1.46 4.89 -28.54
N GLY A 202 2.58 4.16 -28.63
CA GLY A 202 3.64 4.17 -27.63
C GLY A 202 4.21 5.58 -27.39
N GLN A 203 4.25 6.43 -28.43
CA GLN A 203 4.64 7.83 -28.32
C GLN A 203 3.73 8.63 -27.36
N TRP A 204 2.43 8.37 -27.40
CA TRP A 204 1.47 9.04 -26.52
C TRP A 204 1.61 8.57 -25.07
N LEU A 205 1.88 7.27 -24.86
CA LEU A 205 2.20 6.72 -23.54
C LEU A 205 3.48 7.35 -22.96
N ALA A 206 4.50 7.55 -23.79
CA ALA A 206 5.74 8.21 -23.38
C ALA A 206 5.48 9.66 -22.93
N TRP A 207 4.66 10.41 -23.68
CA TRP A 207 4.25 11.77 -23.29
C TRP A 207 3.50 11.80 -21.97
N LEU A 208 2.56 10.89 -21.75
CA LEU A 208 1.89 10.76 -20.45
C LEU A 208 2.88 10.51 -19.32
N ALA A 209 3.79 9.56 -19.51
CA ALA A 209 4.78 9.21 -18.50
C ALA A 209 5.68 10.42 -18.17
N ALA A 210 6.08 11.19 -19.19
CA ALA A 210 6.85 12.42 -19.03
C ALA A 210 6.08 13.48 -18.24
N VAL A 211 4.79 13.70 -18.54
CA VAL A 211 3.94 14.66 -17.81
C VAL A 211 3.72 14.23 -16.36
N ALA A 212 3.47 12.94 -16.12
CA ALA A 212 3.32 12.40 -14.77
C ALA A 212 4.62 12.55 -13.96
N ALA A 213 5.77 12.23 -14.56
CA ALA A 213 7.09 12.41 -13.95
C ALA A 213 7.35 13.89 -13.64
N LEU A 214 7.10 14.80 -14.58
CA LEU A 214 7.26 16.24 -14.39
C LEU A 214 6.38 16.76 -13.25
N THR A 215 5.11 16.33 -13.20
CA THR A 215 4.18 16.71 -12.15
C THR A 215 4.71 16.32 -10.77
N ILE A 216 5.30 15.12 -10.66
CA ILE A 216 5.88 14.62 -9.41
C ILE A 216 7.16 15.35 -9.05
N LEU A 217 8.03 15.65 -10.02
CA LEU A 217 9.22 16.45 -9.79
C LEU A 217 8.86 17.84 -9.25
N ILE A 218 7.83 18.48 -9.82
CA ILE A 218 7.32 19.76 -9.32
C ILE A 218 6.78 19.60 -7.89
N ALA A 219 6.00 18.55 -7.61
CA ALA A 219 5.47 18.30 -6.27
C ALA A 219 6.58 18.06 -5.24
N LEU A 220 7.63 17.30 -5.61
CA LEU A 220 8.81 17.06 -4.77
C LEU A 220 9.61 18.34 -4.54
N PHE A 221 9.77 19.16 -5.58
CA PHE A 221 10.44 20.45 -5.47
C PHE A 221 9.68 21.39 -4.53
N ILE A 222 8.35 21.46 -4.66
CA ILE A 222 7.50 22.22 -3.73
C ILE A 222 7.63 21.66 -2.31
N ALA A 223 7.60 20.33 -2.13
CA ALA A 223 7.75 19.70 -0.83
C ALA A 223 9.12 19.99 -0.19
N GLN A 224 10.20 20.10 -0.98
CA GLN A 224 11.51 20.51 -0.50
C GLN A 224 11.55 21.99 -0.07
N LEU A 225 10.85 22.87 -0.80
CA LEU A 225 10.73 24.29 -0.43
C LEU A 225 9.90 24.48 0.84
N VAL A 226 8.90 23.61 1.07
CA VAL A 226 8.13 23.52 2.31
C VAL A 226 8.90 22.62 3.28
N SER A 227 10.09 23.04 3.71
CA SER A 227 10.88 22.23 4.65
C SER A 227 10.11 22.01 5.96
N PHE A 228 10.39 20.89 6.63
CA PHE A 228 9.82 20.57 7.94
C PHE A 228 10.09 21.65 8.98
N ASP A 229 11.14 22.46 8.83
CA ASP A 229 11.40 23.59 9.74
C ASP A 229 10.35 24.67 9.54
N THR A 230 10.01 25.00 8.29
CA THR A 230 8.96 25.97 7.98
C THR A 230 7.58 25.47 8.42
N LEU A 231 7.28 24.19 8.19
CA LEU A 231 6.04 23.56 8.63
C LEU A 231 5.97 23.49 10.17
N ARG A 232 7.07 23.16 10.84
CA ARG A 232 7.16 23.15 12.31
C ARG A 232 6.95 24.54 12.89
N GLU A 233 7.58 25.56 12.32
CA GLU A 233 7.39 26.95 12.74
C GLU A 233 5.93 27.41 12.58
N ILE A 234 5.26 27.00 11.51
CA ILE A 234 3.84 27.34 11.26
C ILE A 234 2.88 26.55 12.17
N VAL A 235 3.16 25.27 12.43
CA VAL A 235 2.23 24.38 13.16
C VAL A 235 2.45 24.45 14.68
N GLN A 236 3.64 24.81 15.15
CA GLN A 236 3.94 25.00 16.57
C GLN A 236 2.98 25.96 17.32
N PRO A 237 2.62 27.14 16.78
CA PRO A 237 1.63 28.00 17.46
C PRO A 237 0.24 27.36 17.54
N LEU A 238 -0.15 26.56 16.55
CA LEU A 238 -1.42 25.83 16.57
C LEU A 238 -1.43 24.76 17.67
N PHE A 239 -0.36 23.97 17.80
CA PHE A 239 -0.24 22.98 18.87
C PHE A 239 -0.17 23.63 20.25
N ASN A 240 0.48 24.78 20.39
CA ASN A 240 0.49 25.54 21.64
C ASN A 240 -0.92 26.01 22.02
N LEU A 241 -1.72 26.47 21.05
CA LEU A 241 -3.13 26.82 21.25
C LEU A 241 -3.96 25.62 21.68
N ILE A 242 -3.82 24.48 21.00
CA ILE A 242 -4.54 23.24 21.36
C ILE A 242 -4.13 22.77 22.76
N GLY A 243 -2.84 22.78 23.08
CA GLY A 243 -2.33 22.43 24.40
C GLY A 243 -2.90 23.34 25.48
N LEU A 244 -2.96 24.65 25.24
CA LEU A 244 -3.55 25.63 26.16
C LEU A 244 -5.05 25.38 26.37
N VAL A 245 -5.80 25.08 25.31
CA VAL A 245 -7.22 24.74 25.40
C VAL A 245 -7.43 23.45 26.19
N ILE A 246 -6.60 22.43 25.98
CA ILE A 246 -6.68 21.17 26.74
C ILE A 246 -6.37 21.40 28.22
N VAL A 247 -5.29 22.11 28.54
CA VAL A 247 -4.93 22.43 29.93
C VAL A 247 -6.03 23.24 30.61
N PHE A 248 -6.59 24.23 29.91
CA PHE A 248 -7.70 25.02 30.41
C PHE A 248 -8.95 24.16 30.66
N ALA A 249 -9.31 23.29 29.72
CA ALA A 249 -10.43 22.37 29.87
C ALA A 249 -10.23 21.41 31.06
N ILE A 250 -9.03 20.84 31.21
CA ILE A 250 -8.68 20.00 32.36
C ILE A 250 -8.83 20.80 33.66
N TYR A 251 -8.33 22.03 33.72
CA TYR A 251 -8.42 22.85 34.92
C TYR A 251 -9.88 23.15 35.31
N VAL A 252 -10.71 23.56 34.34
CA VAL A 252 -12.13 23.87 34.55
C VAL A 252 -12.92 22.63 34.99
N ILE A 253 -12.57 21.43 34.53
CA ILE A 253 -13.29 20.20 34.87
C ILE A 253 -12.78 19.59 36.18
N VAL A 254 -11.47 19.50 36.37
CA VAL A 254 -10.87 18.76 37.51
C VAL A 254 -10.96 19.54 38.82
N VAL A 255 -10.79 20.87 38.78
CA VAL A 255 -10.83 21.70 40.00
C VAL A 255 -12.17 21.61 40.74
N PRO A 256 -13.35 21.79 40.11
CA PRO A 256 -14.63 21.68 40.83
C PRO A 256 -14.98 20.25 41.27
N LEU A 257 -14.33 19.23 40.72
CA LEU A 257 -14.48 17.83 41.15
C LEU A 257 -13.65 17.49 42.39
N ALA A 258 -12.67 18.33 42.74
CA ALA A 258 -11.77 18.13 43.88
C ALA A 258 -12.23 18.84 45.17
N PHE A 259 -13.27 19.68 45.10
CA PHE A 259 -13.89 20.39 46.23
C PHE A 259 -15.32 19.90 46.46
#